data_AF-A0A8J3MIY1-F1
#
_entry.id   AF-A0A8J3MIY1-F1
#
_cell.length_a   1.000
_cell.length_b   1.000
_cell.length_c   1.000
_cell.angle_alpha   90.00
_cell.angle_beta   90.00
_cell.angle_gamma   90.00
#
_symmetry.space_group_name_H-M   'P 1'
#
loop_
_entity.id
_entity.type
_entity.pdbx_description
1 polymer ?
#
loop_
_entity_poly.entity_id
_entity_poly.type
_entity_poly.pdbx_seq_one_letter_code
_entity_poly.pdbx_strand_id
1 'polypeptide(L)'
;MSESSQQRVRRGRLAAAAVALLTAAAGVTAALLPATSANAVTLPNGFKSIGYMPSWAGSVGSVQYGKLTHINYAFVLPNSNGTLGAVDNASKLSSLVSTAHANGVKVSISIGGWNDGNDSAFEALAASSGGRTTFTNSVMSLVNQYGLDGADIDWEYPDPGTSGSNYALLMQQLSTTLHNSGKLLTAAVVSEGGTANGVPTSVFGYVDWLNIMAYDGGSPHANYTWSINAVNFWKGRGLPASKAILGVPFYSRPGYLTYSQLVAIDPANANRDCTTVNGTQECYNGIPTIKAKTQWAMANAGGMMNWELSQDTTGSTSLVSAIYDTVMGGSTPPSSPPPGGRTGRITGLGGKCVDIAAASSANGTAVQLYTCNGTNAQTWTVGTDGTIRALGKCLDVTGGVNADGTKIQIWDCTANNANQQWTYNSSTQRLTNPVSGKCLDATGQSSADGTRLQIWSCNTQANQKWILP
;
A
#
# COMPACT_ATOMS: atom_id res chain seq x y z
N MET A 1 -49.55 -70.02 14.10
CA MET A 1 -50.81 -70.55 13.52
C MET A 1 -51.27 -69.49 12.54
N SER A 2 -50.87 -69.57 11.26
CA SER A 2 -51.66 -70.09 10.11
C SER A 2 -51.68 -68.95 9.08
N GLU A 3 -50.85 -69.01 8.02
CA GLU A 3 -51.24 -69.43 6.65
C GLU A 3 -52.21 -68.44 5.96
N SER A 4 -51.82 -67.69 4.93
CA SER A 4 -51.48 -68.05 3.53
C SER A 4 -52.71 -68.05 2.57
N SER A 5 -52.46 -67.51 1.36
CA SER A 5 -53.13 -67.83 0.06
C SER A 5 -54.58 -67.32 -0.17
N GLN A 6 -54.81 -66.39 -1.11
CA GLN A 6 -54.98 -66.52 -2.58
C GLN A 6 -56.33 -67.08 -3.07
N GLN A 7 -57.05 -66.27 -3.87
CA GLN A 7 -57.87 -66.68 -5.03
C GLN A 7 -57.74 -65.56 -6.10
N ARG A 8 -57.05 -65.72 -7.26
CA ARG A 8 -57.48 -66.30 -8.57
C ARG A 8 -58.83 -65.72 -9.05
N VAL A 9 -59.03 -65.10 -10.23
CA VAL A 9 -58.82 -65.49 -11.65
C VAL A 9 -59.05 -64.23 -12.55
N ARG A 10 -58.10 -63.76 -13.37
CA ARG A 10 -57.98 -63.85 -14.85
C ARG A 10 -59.12 -63.29 -15.77
N ARG A 11 -58.69 -62.33 -16.63
CA ARG A 11 -58.91 -62.14 -18.11
C ARG A 11 -59.96 -61.14 -18.64
N GLY A 12 -59.46 -60.27 -19.55
CA GLY A 12 -60.15 -59.78 -20.76
C GLY A 12 -60.61 -58.32 -20.71
N ARG A 13 -59.78 -57.34 -21.14
CA ARG A 13 -59.67 -56.70 -22.47
C ARG A 13 -60.65 -55.55 -22.75
N LEU A 14 -60.03 -54.41 -23.09
CA LEU A 14 -60.42 -53.35 -24.05
C LEU A 14 -61.26 -52.15 -23.55
N ALA A 15 -60.53 -51.03 -23.46
CA ALA A 15 -60.82 -49.68 -23.94
C ALA A 15 -62.14 -48.97 -23.53
N ALA A 16 -62.00 -47.91 -22.73
CA ALA A 16 -62.85 -46.73 -22.80
C ALA A 16 -61.99 -45.49 -22.46
N ALA A 17 -61.95 -44.55 -23.40
CA ALA A 17 -61.32 -43.24 -23.23
C ALA A 17 -62.13 -42.39 -22.24
N ALA A 18 -61.45 -41.76 -21.29
CA ALA A 18 -62.01 -40.73 -20.43
C ALA A 18 -61.12 -39.48 -20.51
N VAL A 19 -61.73 -38.40 -20.95
CA VAL A 19 -61.17 -37.04 -21.01
C VAL A 19 -60.82 -36.59 -19.59
N ALA A 20 -59.55 -36.25 -19.35
CA ALA A 20 -59.11 -35.56 -18.14
C ALA A 20 -58.42 -34.25 -18.56
N LEU A 21 -58.97 -33.12 -18.10
CA LEU A 21 -58.44 -31.78 -18.31
C LEU A 21 -56.98 -31.71 -17.83
N LEU A 22 -56.07 -31.36 -18.73
CA LEU A 22 -54.74 -30.89 -18.37
C LEU A 22 -54.84 -29.45 -17.85
N THR A 23 -54.82 -29.29 -16.53
CA THR A 23 -54.40 -28.03 -15.91
C THR A 23 -52.88 -27.90 -16.07
N ALA A 24 -52.44 -27.03 -16.97
CA ALA A 24 -51.04 -26.65 -17.07
C ALA A 24 -50.64 -25.83 -15.82
N ALA A 25 -50.05 -26.49 -14.83
CA ALA A 25 -49.29 -25.80 -13.80
C ALA A 25 -47.94 -25.43 -14.41
N ALA A 26 -47.79 -24.17 -14.82
CA ALA A 26 -46.50 -23.60 -15.19
C ALA A 26 -45.62 -23.55 -13.94
N GLY A 27 -44.81 -24.59 -13.75
CA GLY A 27 -43.71 -24.58 -12.79
C GLY A 27 -42.69 -23.54 -13.24
N VAL A 28 -42.70 -22.37 -12.59
CA VAL A 28 -41.58 -21.43 -12.68
C VAL A 28 -40.44 -22.03 -11.88
N THR A 29 -39.66 -22.90 -12.50
CA THR A 29 -38.30 -23.17 -12.05
C THR A 29 -37.51 -21.89 -12.29
N ALA A 30 -37.39 -21.06 -11.25
CA ALA A 30 -36.40 -20.01 -11.23
C ALA A 30 -35.03 -20.71 -11.34
N ALA A 31 -34.47 -20.73 -12.56
CA ALA A 31 -33.09 -21.08 -12.75
C ALA A 31 -32.28 -20.06 -11.96
N LEU A 32 -31.71 -20.48 -10.82
CA LEU A 32 -30.66 -19.75 -10.14
C LEU A 32 -29.52 -19.63 -11.14
N LEU A 33 -29.42 -18.45 -11.76
CA LEU A 33 -28.23 -18.05 -12.49
C LEU A 33 -27.05 -18.23 -11.51
N PRO A 34 -25.93 -18.85 -11.92
CA PRO A 34 -24.75 -18.86 -11.08
C PRO A 34 -24.40 -17.40 -10.79
N ALA A 35 -24.34 -17.05 -9.50
CA ALA A 35 -23.84 -15.75 -9.09
C ALA A 35 -22.51 -15.54 -9.80
N THR A 36 -22.44 -14.55 -10.68
CA THR A 36 -21.18 -14.14 -11.29
C THR A 36 -20.26 -13.79 -10.14
N SER A 37 -19.28 -14.65 -9.86
CA SER A 37 -18.23 -14.35 -8.90
C SER A 37 -17.64 -13.01 -9.32
N ALA A 38 -17.75 -11.99 -8.48
CA ALA A 38 -17.03 -10.75 -8.73
C ALA A 38 -15.56 -11.14 -8.86
N ASN A 39 -14.95 -10.82 -10.00
CA ASN A 39 -13.53 -11.11 -10.20
C ASN A 39 -12.75 -10.41 -9.08
N ALA A 40 -11.81 -11.15 -8.47
CA ALA A 40 -10.92 -10.59 -7.47
C ALA A 40 -10.28 -9.29 -7.96
N VAL A 41 -10.22 -8.29 -7.07
CA VAL A 41 -9.49 -7.05 -7.33
C VAL A 41 -8.06 -7.41 -7.67
N THR A 42 -7.73 -7.32 -8.96
CA THR A 42 -6.39 -7.62 -9.46
C THR A 42 -5.70 -6.28 -9.68
N LEU A 43 -4.87 -5.89 -8.71
CA LEU A 43 -4.06 -4.70 -8.85
C LEU A 43 -2.85 -4.98 -9.78
N PRO A 44 -2.38 -3.99 -10.55
CA PRO A 44 -1.24 -4.16 -11.45
C PRO A 44 -0.02 -4.78 -10.78
N ASN A 45 0.70 -5.62 -11.52
CA ASN A 45 1.95 -6.26 -11.09
C ASN A 45 1.86 -7.07 -9.78
N GLY A 46 0.67 -7.54 -9.41
CA GLY A 46 0.46 -8.31 -8.17
C GLY A 46 0.60 -7.46 -6.90
N PHE A 47 0.40 -6.14 -7.01
CA PHE A 47 0.42 -5.21 -5.88
C PHE A 47 -0.65 -5.59 -4.85
N LYS A 48 -0.32 -5.53 -3.56
CA LYS A 48 -1.25 -5.89 -2.48
C LYS A 48 -1.83 -4.65 -1.82
N SER A 49 -3.13 -4.70 -1.54
CA SER A 49 -3.84 -3.70 -0.74
C SER A 49 -4.46 -4.46 0.43
N ILE A 50 -3.84 -4.34 1.60
CA ILE A 50 -4.11 -5.17 2.79
C ILE A 50 -4.72 -4.27 3.86
N GLY A 51 -5.84 -4.69 4.45
CA GLY A 51 -6.44 -3.99 5.59
C GLY A 51 -6.55 -4.89 6.81
N TYR A 52 -6.20 -4.36 7.99
CA TYR A 52 -6.55 -4.99 9.25
C TYR A 52 -8.00 -4.66 9.62
N MET A 53 -8.76 -5.66 10.05
CA MET A 53 -10.11 -5.52 10.58
C MET A 53 -10.13 -6.03 12.01
N PRO A 54 -10.21 -5.17 13.03
CA PRO A 54 -10.27 -5.61 14.41
C PRO A 54 -11.61 -6.25 14.77
N SER A 55 -11.62 -7.14 15.75
CA SER A 55 -12.84 -7.81 16.25
C SER A 55 -13.79 -6.83 16.94
N TRP A 56 -13.23 -5.78 17.58
CA TRP A 56 -13.94 -4.81 18.42
C TRP A 56 -14.51 -3.60 17.67
N ALA A 57 -14.04 -3.28 16.46
CA ALA A 57 -14.45 -2.07 15.73
C ALA A 57 -14.70 -2.31 14.23
N GLY A 58 -15.54 -1.47 13.62
CA GLY A 58 -15.90 -1.59 12.20
C GLY A 58 -16.96 -2.65 11.91
N SER A 59 -17.62 -2.51 10.75
CA SER A 59 -18.68 -3.41 10.29
C SER A 59 -18.28 -4.12 8.99
N VAL A 60 -18.77 -5.35 8.79
CA VAL A 60 -18.53 -6.11 7.55
C VAL A 60 -19.08 -5.38 6.32
N GLY A 61 -20.21 -4.70 6.46
CA GLY A 61 -20.86 -3.96 5.37
C GLY A 61 -20.17 -2.66 4.97
N SER A 62 -19.31 -2.08 5.82
CA SER A 62 -18.59 -0.85 5.52
C SER A 62 -17.24 -1.08 4.82
N VAL A 63 -16.80 -2.32 4.67
CA VAL A 63 -15.53 -2.64 4.02
C VAL A 63 -15.62 -2.35 2.52
N GLN A 64 -14.61 -1.66 2.00
CA GLN A 64 -14.50 -1.32 0.59
C GLN A 64 -13.84 -2.47 -0.20
N TYR A 65 -14.49 -3.63 -0.26
CA TYR A 65 -13.91 -4.87 -0.83
C TYR A 65 -13.33 -4.70 -2.23
N GLY A 66 -13.97 -3.91 -3.09
CA GLY A 66 -13.49 -3.60 -4.45
C GLY A 66 -12.15 -2.85 -4.52
N LYS A 67 -11.52 -2.56 -3.38
CA LYS A 67 -10.26 -1.82 -3.24
C LYS A 67 -9.19 -2.58 -2.47
N LEU A 68 -9.50 -3.77 -1.97
CA LEU A 68 -8.64 -4.60 -1.14
C LEU A 68 -8.32 -5.91 -1.85
N THR A 69 -7.14 -6.46 -1.60
CA THR A 69 -6.77 -7.81 -2.04
C THR A 69 -6.77 -8.80 -0.88
N HIS A 70 -6.44 -8.33 0.33
CA HIS A 70 -6.40 -9.14 1.54
C HIS A 70 -6.96 -8.39 2.74
N ILE A 71 -7.53 -9.13 3.68
CA ILE A 71 -7.94 -8.64 4.99
C ILE A 71 -7.34 -9.54 6.07
N ASN A 72 -6.69 -8.93 7.06
CA ASN A 72 -6.23 -9.61 8.25
C ASN A 72 -7.23 -9.35 9.38
N TYR A 73 -7.93 -10.38 9.85
CA TYR A 73 -8.86 -10.25 10.98
C TYR A 73 -8.08 -10.32 12.29
N ALA A 74 -8.12 -9.22 13.04
CA ALA A 74 -7.34 -9.00 14.26
C ALA A 74 -8.23 -9.06 15.51
N PHE A 75 -7.89 -9.74 16.59
CA PHE A 75 -6.83 -10.73 16.74
C PHE A 75 -7.38 -11.97 17.42
N VAL A 76 -6.60 -13.05 17.35
CA VAL A 76 -6.71 -14.19 18.26
C VAL A 76 -5.43 -14.26 19.07
N LEU A 77 -5.51 -14.44 20.38
CA LEU A 77 -4.32 -14.55 21.23
C LEU A 77 -3.85 -16.00 21.37
N PRO A 78 -2.53 -16.25 21.38
CA PRO A 78 -2.00 -17.56 21.72
C PRO A 78 -2.01 -17.80 23.24
N ASN A 79 -2.06 -19.07 23.62
CA ASN A 79 -1.72 -19.54 24.96
C ASN A 79 -0.29 -20.08 25.00
N SER A 80 0.35 -20.07 26.17
CA SER A 80 1.75 -20.51 26.36
C SER A 80 2.00 -21.99 26.02
N ASN A 81 0.95 -22.82 26.01
CA ASN A 81 1.02 -24.23 25.62
C ASN A 81 0.88 -24.45 24.09
N GLY A 82 0.75 -23.37 23.32
CA GLY A 82 0.54 -23.40 21.88
C GLY A 82 -0.92 -23.55 21.45
N THR A 83 -1.91 -23.61 22.32
CA THR A 83 -3.31 -23.49 21.85
C THR A 83 -3.66 -22.03 21.55
N LEU A 84 -4.80 -21.80 20.89
CA LEU A 84 -5.34 -20.46 20.67
C LEU A 84 -6.49 -20.17 21.63
N GLY A 85 -6.65 -18.90 22.00
CA GLY A 85 -7.84 -18.39 22.67
C GLY A 85 -9.08 -18.46 21.77
N ALA A 86 -10.22 -18.08 22.33
CA ALA A 86 -11.45 -17.97 21.54
C ALA A 86 -11.32 -16.86 20.49
N VAL A 87 -12.02 -17.03 19.36
CA VAL A 87 -12.14 -15.96 18.37
C VAL A 87 -13.12 -14.91 18.88
N ASP A 88 -12.60 -13.72 19.15
CA ASP A 88 -13.44 -12.59 19.46
C ASP A 88 -14.32 -12.23 18.27
N ASN A 89 -15.64 -12.16 18.55
CA ASN A 89 -16.66 -11.86 17.56
C ASN A 89 -16.64 -12.81 16.35
N ALA A 90 -16.70 -14.13 16.61
CA ALA A 90 -16.69 -15.18 15.60
C ALA A 90 -17.77 -15.04 14.50
N SER A 91 -18.93 -14.44 14.82
CA SER A 91 -20.00 -14.18 13.84
C SER A 91 -19.58 -13.10 12.83
N LYS A 92 -18.86 -12.05 13.28
CA LYS A 92 -18.26 -11.04 12.41
C LYS A 92 -17.18 -11.66 11.53
N LEU A 93 -16.29 -12.49 12.07
CA LEU A 93 -15.29 -13.21 11.26
C LEU A 93 -15.96 -14.04 10.16
N SER A 94 -16.94 -14.86 10.51
CA SER A 94 -17.66 -15.71 9.53
C SER A 94 -18.33 -14.88 8.43
N SER A 95 -18.97 -13.77 8.83
CA SER A 95 -19.61 -12.83 7.88
C SER A 95 -18.60 -12.13 6.98
N LEU A 96 -17.44 -11.75 7.54
CA LEU A 96 -16.34 -11.12 6.81
C LEU A 96 -15.75 -12.08 5.77
N VAL A 97 -15.44 -13.32 6.16
CA VAL A 97 -14.91 -14.33 5.23
C VAL A 97 -15.87 -14.54 4.06
N SER A 98 -17.14 -14.78 4.36
CA SER A 98 -18.16 -15.00 3.32
C SER A 98 -18.28 -13.81 2.37
N THR A 99 -18.33 -12.58 2.90
CA THR A 99 -18.46 -11.37 2.07
C THR A 99 -17.20 -11.06 1.29
N ALA A 100 -16.02 -11.24 1.88
CA ALA A 100 -14.73 -11.03 1.24
C ALA A 100 -14.54 -12.00 0.07
N HIS A 101 -14.81 -13.29 0.27
CA HIS A 101 -14.72 -14.31 -0.79
C HIS A 101 -15.70 -14.05 -1.92
N ALA A 102 -16.93 -13.61 -1.62
CA ALA A 102 -17.88 -13.21 -2.66
C ALA A 102 -17.38 -12.02 -3.51
N ASN A 103 -16.44 -11.23 -2.99
CA ASN A 103 -15.77 -10.12 -3.68
C ASN A 103 -14.33 -10.47 -4.12
N GLY A 104 -13.92 -11.73 -4.03
CA GLY A 104 -12.58 -12.19 -4.40
C GLY A 104 -11.43 -11.63 -3.55
N VAL A 105 -11.72 -11.22 -2.31
CA VAL A 105 -10.74 -10.74 -1.32
C VAL A 105 -10.37 -11.89 -0.39
N LYS A 106 -9.07 -12.09 -0.16
CA LYS A 106 -8.58 -13.14 0.75
C LYS A 106 -8.66 -12.70 2.20
N VAL A 107 -8.91 -13.63 3.12
CA VAL A 107 -8.97 -13.35 4.57
C VAL A 107 -8.02 -14.26 5.32
N SER A 108 -7.10 -13.66 6.07
CA SER A 108 -6.23 -14.35 7.03
C SER A 108 -6.65 -14.00 8.45
N ILE A 109 -6.42 -14.93 9.39
CA ILE A 109 -6.49 -14.62 10.82
C ILE A 109 -5.15 -14.03 11.27
N SER A 110 -5.18 -12.90 11.98
CA SER A 110 -4.00 -12.35 12.63
C SER A 110 -3.94 -12.79 14.09
N ILE A 111 -2.79 -13.31 14.50
CA ILE A 111 -2.58 -13.93 15.82
C ILE A 111 -1.53 -13.14 16.58
N GLY A 112 -1.90 -12.66 17.77
CA GLY A 112 -1.06 -11.76 18.57
C GLY A 112 -1.63 -10.34 18.63
N GLY A 113 -0.85 -9.37 18.15
CA GLY A 113 -1.07 -7.94 18.29
C GLY A 113 -0.51 -7.39 19.59
N TRP A 114 -0.42 -6.06 19.68
CA TRP A 114 0.01 -5.37 20.90
C TRP A 114 -0.87 -5.72 22.12
N ASN A 115 -0.29 -6.44 23.07
CA ASN A 115 -0.92 -6.91 24.31
C ASN A 115 -0.22 -6.29 25.53
N ASP A 116 -0.13 -4.96 25.57
CA ASP A 116 0.63 -4.20 26.58
C ASP A 116 2.11 -4.63 26.69
N GLY A 117 2.69 -5.01 25.56
CA GLY A 117 4.06 -5.52 25.46
C GLY A 117 4.24 -6.93 26.05
N ASN A 118 3.18 -7.62 26.45
CA ASN A 118 3.25 -8.98 26.95
C ASN A 118 3.17 -10.00 25.80
N ASP A 119 4.32 -10.57 25.48
CA ASP A 119 4.52 -11.62 24.48
C ASP A 119 4.94 -12.98 25.08
N SER A 120 4.85 -13.12 26.41
CA SER A 120 5.30 -14.32 27.14
C SER A 120 4.68 -15.63 26.66
N ALA A 121 3.45 -15.58 26.13
CA ALA A 121 2.80 -16.73 25.53
C ALA A 121 3.52 -17.20 24.24
N PHE A 122 3.93 -16.26 23.38
CA PHE A 122 4.71 -16.55 22.19
C PHE A 122 6.09 -17.10 22.56
N GLU A 123 6.77 -16.47 23.52
CA GLU A 123 8.06 -16.94 24.02
C GLU A 123 7.99 -18.41 24.49
N ALA A 124 7.01 -18.72 25.35
CA ALA A 124 6.84 -20.06 25.90
C ALA A 124 6.48 -21.10 24.84
N LEU A 125 5.53 -20.80 23.94
CA LEU A 125 5.12 -21.76 22.92
C LEU A 125 6.21 -21.98 21.86
N ALA A 126 6.98 -20.94 21.52
CA ALA A 126 8.01 -21.01 20.49
C ALA A 126 9.26 -21.76 20.97
N ALA A 127 9.55 -21.71 22.27
CA ALA A 127 10.74 -22.31 22.88
C ALA A 127 10.79 -23.85 22.81
N SER A 128 9.66 -24.53 22.63
CA SER A 128 9.61 -26.01 22.58
C SER A 128 9.05 -26.53 21.26
N SER A 129 9.59 -27.65 20.76
CA SER A 129 9.05 -28.31 19.55
C SER A 129 7.60 -28.75 19.71
N GLY A 130 7.22 -29.20 20.92
CA GLY A 130 5.84 -29.54 21.26
C GLY A 130 4.91 -28.33 21.18
N GLY A 131 5.29 -27.20 21.79
CA GLY A 131 4.51 -25.94 21.74
C GLY A 131 4.32 -25.43 20.31
N ARG A 132 5.39 -25.42 19.51
CA ARG A 132 5.30 -25.05 18.07
C ARG A 132 4.38 -25.98 17.27
N THR A 133 4.36 -27.27 17.59
CA THR A 133 3.47 -28.25 16.95
C THR A 133 2.02 -28.04 17.34
N THR A 134 1.73 -27.87 18.63
CA THR A 134 0.38 -27.54 19.11
C THR A 134 -0.13 -26.25 18.49
N PHE A 135 0.73 -25.23 18.41
CA PHE A 135 0.40 -23.95 17.79
C PHE A 135 0.09 -24.09 16.31
N THR A 136 0.99 -24.71 15.54
CA THR A 136 0.78 -24.92 14.11
C THR A 136 -0.53 -25.67 13.83
N ASN A 137 -0.83 -26.71 14.62
CA ASN A 137 -2.08 -27.47 14.49
C ASN A 137 -3.32 -26.63 14.85
N SER A 138 -3.22 -25.79 15.89
CA SER A 138 -4.31 -24.90 16.32
C SER A 138 -4.59 -23.84 15.25
N VAL A 139 -3.55 -23.24 14.66
CA VAL A 139 -3.67 -22.29 13.55
C VAL A 139 -4.34 -22.94 12.35
N MET A 140 -3.88 -24.12 11.92
CA MET A 140 -4.52 -24.82 10.80
C MET A 140 -5.96 -25.22 11.08
N SER A 141 -6.27 -25.64 12.30
CA SER A 141 -7.64 -25.97 12.70
C SER A 141 -8.54 -24.75 12.57
N LEU A 142 -8.07 -23.58 13.01
CA LEU A 142 -8.80 -22.33 12.90
C LEU A 142 -8.96 -21.89 11.43
N VAL A 143 -7.89 -22.00 10.63
CA VAL A 143 -7.92 -21.73 9.19
C VAL A 143 -8.97 -22.58 8.48
N ASN A 144 -9.02 -23.87 8.80
CA ASN A 144 -10.01 -24.78 8.22
C ASN A 144 -11.43 -24.50 8.72
N GLN A 145 -11.60 -24.23 10.02
CA GLN A 145 -12.90 -23.99 10.64
C GLN A 145 -13.64 -22.80 10.02
N TYR A 146 -12.92 -21.70 9.77
CA TYR A 146 -13.52 -20.48 9.23
C TYR A 146 -13.29 -20.32 7.72
N GLY A 147 -12.69 -21.31 7.05
CA GLY A 147 -12.42 -21.24 5.61
C GLY A 147 -11.42 -20.15 5.24
N LEU A 148 -10.48 -19.80 6.12
CA LEU A 148 -9.51 -18.72 5.89
C LEU A 148 -8.51 -19.07 4.79
N ASP A 149 -7.92 -18.04 4.18
CA ASP A 149 -6.89 -18.14 3.15
C ASP A 149 -5.48 -18.26 3.74
N GLY A 150 -5.31 -17.98 5.03
CA GLY A 150 -4.02 -18.09 5.71
C GLY A 150 -4.01 -17.57 7.14
N ALA A 151 -2.81 -17.38 7.65
CA ALA A 151 -2.54 -16.81 8.96
C ALA A 151 -1.47 -15.71 8.87
N ASP A 152 -1.62 -14.71 9.72
CA ASP A 152 -0.70 -13.60 9.93
C ASP A 152 -0.19 -13.65 11.37
N ILE A 153 1.13 -13.71 11.56
CA ILE A 153 1.73 -13.73 12.90
C ILE A 153 2.13 -12.30 13.27
N ASP A 154 1.50 -11.78 14.32
CA ASP A 154 1.75 -10.44 14.84
C ASP A 154 2.32 -10.54 16.25
N TRP A 155 3.52 -11.12 16.36
CA TRP A 155 4.26 -11.18 17.62
C TRP A 155 5.07 -9.89 17.77
N GLU A 156 4.68 -9.09 18.77
CA GLU A 156 5.31 -7.82 19.12
C GLU A 156 6.10 -7.87 20.46
N TYR A 157 7.39 -8.20 20.49
CA TYR A 157 8.24 -8.64 19.38
C TYR A 157 9.22 -9.71 19.82
N PRO A 158 9.57 -10.69 18.96
CA PRO A 158 10.65 -11.62 19.29
C PRO A 158 11.94 -10.82 19.48
N ASP A 159 12.69 -11.15 20.53
CA ASP A 159 13.98 -10.53 20.83
C ASP A 159 15.12 -11.15 19.99
N PRO A 160 16.17 -10.37 19.64
CA PRO A 160 17.38 -10.95 19.05
C PRO A 160 18.01 -12.04 19.93
N GLY A 161 18.47 -13.13 19.32
CA GLY A 161 19.09 -14.26 20.02
C GLY A 161 18.18 -15.49 20.10
N THR A 162 17.97 -16.01 21.30
CA THR A 162 17.19 -17.25 21.52
C THR A 162 15.73 -17.10 21.07
N SER A 163 15.09 -15.99 21.41
CA SER A 163 13.71 -15.69 21.01
C SER A 163 13.58 -15.68 19.47
N GLY A 164 14.43 -14.92 18.77
CA GLY A 164 14.46 -14.91 17.31
C GLY A 164 14.77 -16.26 16.66
N SER A 165 15.61 -17.09 17.30
CA SER A 165 15.86 -18.46 16.83
C SER A 165 14.62 -19.34 16.96
N ASN A 166 13.89 -19.20 18.08
CA ASN A 166 12.61 -19.89 18.30
C ASN A 166 11.53 -19.40 17.33
N TYR A 167 11.48 -18.09 17.07
CA TYR A 167 10.60 -17.50 16.06
C TYR A 167 10.86 -18.10 14.67
N ALA A 168 12.12 -18.21 14.24
CA ALA A 168 12.44 -18.81 12.94
C ALA A 168 12.00 -20.28 12.83
N LEU A 169 12.16 -21.08 13.90
CA LEU A 169 11.68 -22.46 13.94
C LEU A 169 10.16 -22.55 13.89
N LEU A 170 9.46 -21.64 14.59
CA LEU A 170 8.00 -21.54 14.54
C LEU A 170 7.51 -21.20 13.13
N MET A 171 8.09 -20.17 12.52
CA MET A 171 7.73 -19.73 11.16
C MET A 171 8.02 -20.81 10.11
N GLN A 172 9.11 -21.57 10.25
CA GLN A 172 9.40 -22.71 9.36
C GLN A 172 8.30 -23.79 9.43
N GLN A 173 7.85 -24.13 10.65
CA GLN A 173 6.85 -25.17 10.86
C GLN A 173 5.46 -24.73 10.38
N LEU A 174 5.08 -23.48 10.65
CA LEU A 174 3.89 -22.85 10.10
C LEU A 174 3.91 -22.83 8.57
N SER A 175 5.01 -22.37 7.96
CA SER A 175 5.17 -22.29 6.50
C SER A 175 4.97 -23.65 5.85
N THR A 176 5.66 -24.68 6.36
CA THR A 176 5.51 -26.05 5.85
C THR A 176 4.06 -26.50 5.88
N THR A 177 3.34 -26.25 6.97
CA THR A 177 1.98 -26.76 7.15
C THR A 177 0.96 -25.97 6.32
N LEU A 178 1.02 -24.63 6.35
CA LEU A 178 0.12 -23.75 5.63
C LEU A 178 0.33 -23.88 4.12
N HIS A 179 1.58 -23.81 3.64
CA HIS A 179 1.89 -23.87 2.20
C HIS A 179 1.57 -25.22 1.59
N ASN A 180 1.79 -26.34 2.31
CA ASN A 180 1.35 -27.67 1.85
C ASN A 180 -0.18 -27.77 1.69
N SER A 181 -0.93 -26.90 2.36
CA SER A 181 -2.38 -26.80 2.26
C SER A 181 -2.85 -25.68 1.32
N GLY A 182 -1.92 -25.03 0.59
CA GLY A 182 -2.21 -23.89 -0.29
C GLY A 182 -2.64 -22.62 0.45
N LYS A 183 -2.32 -22.51 1.74
CA LYS A 183 -2.65 -21.38 2.61
C LYS A 183 -1.48 -20.42 2.75
N LEU A 184 -1.77 -19.15 2.99
CA LEU A 184 -0.77 -18.09 3.16
C LEU A 184 -0.21 -18.09 4.59
N LEU A 185 1.06 -17.69 4.71
CA LEU A 185 1.70 -17.31 5.96
C LEU A 185 2.32 -15.92 5.82
N THR A 186 1.88 -14.97 6.64
CA THR A 186 2.43 -13.61 6.70
C THR A 186 2.83 -13.28 8.12
N ALA A 187 3.53 -12.15 8.30
CA ALA A 187 3.77 -11.62 9.62
C ALA A 187 3.79 -10.09 9.61
N ALA A 188 3.25 -9.48 10.66
CA ALA A 188 3.50 -8.09 10.98
C ALA A 188 4.80 -7.97 11.76
N VAL A 189 5.60 -6.94 11.42
CA VAL A 189 6.95 -6.75 12.00
C VAL A 189 7.20 -5.29 12.31
N VAL A 190 8.03 -5.05 13.33
CA VAL A 190 8.49 -3.71 13.71
C VAL A 190 9.07 -2.94 12.52
N SER A 191 8.95 -1.62 12.56
CA SER A 191 9.41 -0.71 11.49
C SER A 191 10.89 -0.89 11.13
N GLU A 192 11.80 -0.72 12.10
CA GLU A 192 13.25 -0.80 11.92
C GLU A 192 13.98 -0.94 13.28
N GLY A 193 15.31 -1.01 13.25
CA GLY A 193 16.14 -0.92 14.46
C GLY A 193 16.52 -2.27 15.08
N GLY A 194 16.99 -2.23 16.34
CA GLY A 194 17.56 -3.39 17.04
C GLY A 194 16.57 -4.55 17.22
N THR A 195 15.33 -4.24 17.61
CA THR A 195 14.24 -5.20 17.79
C THR A 195 13.96 -6.00 16.52
N ALA A 196 14.11 -5.38 15.33
CA ALA A 196 13.90 -6.06 14.07
C ALA A 196 14.84 -7.26 13.86
N ASN A 197 15.98 -7.30 14.53
CA ASN A 197 16.92 -8.42 14.48
C ASN A 197 16.39 -9.70 15.15
N GLY A 198 15.32 -9.62 15.94
CA GLY A 198 14.60 -10.78 16.45
C GLY A 198 13.79 -11.53 15.38
N VAL A 199 13.69 -10.99 14.16
CA VAL A 199 13.22 -11.72 12.98
C VAL A 199 14.42 -12.11 12.12
N PRO A 200 14.92 -13.36 12.17
CA PRO A 200 16.05 -13.77 11.35
C PRO A 200 15.72 -13.76 9.84
N THR A 201 16.73 -13.54 9.00
CA THR A 201 16.55 -13.47 7.53
C THR A 201 16.07 -14.79 6.90
N SER A 202 16.25 -15.93 7.58
CA SER A 202 15.67 -17.21 7.18
C SER A 202 14.14 -17.17 7.09
N VAL A 203 13.48 -16.34 7.91
CA VAL A 203 12.03 -16.13 7.89
C VAL A 203 11.55 -15.58 6.54
N PHE A 204 12.39 -14.84 5.81
CA PHE A 204 12.01 -14.28 4.50
C PHE A 204 11.71 -15.38 3.46
N GLY A 205 12.28 -16.57 3.65
CA GLY A 205 11.99 -17.76 2.85
C GLY A 205 10.69 -18.48 3.25
N TYR A 206 10.20 -18.27 4.47
CA TYR A 206 9.04 -18.96 5.05
C TYR A 206 7.73 -18.20 4.88
N VAL A 207 7.78 -16.87 4.81
CA VAL A 207 6.57 -16.05 4.65
C VAL A 207 6.28 -15.75 3.19
N ASP A 208 5.00 -15.56 2.86
CA ASP A 208 4.57 -14.98 1.59
C ASP A 208 4.97 -13.50 1.51
N TRP A 209 4.83 -12.74 2.61
CA TRP A 209 5.34 -11.38 2.78
C TRP A 209 5.39 -10.94 4.24
N LEU A 210 6.04 -9.80 4.49
CA LEU A 210 6.03 -9.09 5.77
C LEU A 210 5.24 -7.79 5.66
N ASN A 211 4.34 -7.57 6.62
CA ASN A 211 3.62 -6.32 6.85
C ASN A 211 4.47 -5.43 7.78
N ILE A 212 5.19 -4.46 7.22
CA ILE A 212 6.11 -3.63 7.99
C ILE A 212 5.32 -2.50 8.65
N MET A 213 5.25 -2.50 9.98
CA MET A 213 4.50 -1.53 10.78
C MET A 213 5.21 -0.18 10.83
N ALA A 214 5.24 0.52 9.70
CA ALA A 214 5.91 1.80 9.50
C ALA A 214 5.08 2.98 10.05
N TYR A 215 4.61 2.82 11.28
CA TYR A 215 3.90 3.78 12.13
C TYR A 215 4.37 3.62 13.59
N ASP A 216 3.78 4.38 14.50
CA ASP A 216 4.17 4.50 15.92
C ASP A 216 5.61 4.95 16.19
N GLY A 217 6.28 5.37 15.13
CA GLY A 217 7.55 6.10 15.13
C GLY A 217 7.53 7.15 14.02
N GLY A 218 8.71 7.66 13.68
CA GLY A 218 8.84 8.84 12.83
C GLY A 218 8.39 10.10 13.58
N SER A 219 9.18 11.16 13.53
CA SER A 219 8.79 12.45 14.10
C SER A 219 8.70 13.48 12.96
N PRO A 220 7.48 13.94 12.58
CA PRO A 220 6.17 13.57 13.12
C PRO A 220 5.74 12.14 12.75
N HIS A 221 4.71 11.64 13.44
CA HIS A 221 4.23 10.25 13.38
C HIS A 221 4.04 9.75 11.95
N ALA A 222 4.69 8.63 11.64
CA ALA A 222 4.66 7.97 10.34
C ALA A 222 4.95 8.91 9.16
N ASN A 223 5.88 9.86 9.32
CA ASN A 223 6.27 10.72 8.20
C ASN A 223 6.82 9.91 7.01
N TYR A 224 6.69 10.47 5.80
CA TYR A 224 7.04 9.80 4.54
C TYR A 224 8.45 9.20 4.53
N THR A 225 9.46 10.01 4.87
CA THR A 225 10.88 9.62 4.79
C THR A 225 11.17 8.45 5.72
N TRP A 226 10.69 8.53 6.95
CA TRP A 226 10.87 7.48 7.93
C TRP A 226 10.18 6.17 7.52
N SER A 227 8.93 6.24 7.04
CA SER A 227 8.21 5.02 6.61
C SER A 227 8.88 4.32 5.43
N ILE A 228 9.50 5.07 4.51
CA ILE A 228 10.28 4.48 3.42
C ILE A 228 11.59 3.86 3.91
N ASN A 229 12.26 4.52 4.85
CA ASN A 229 13.48 4.00 5.45
C ASN A 229 13.20 2.69 6.20
N ALA A 230 12.08 2.56 6.89
CA ALA A 230 11.64 1.31 7.50
C ALA A 230 11.55 0.17 6.47
N VAL A 231 10.90 0.41 5.33
CA VAL A 231 10.82 -0.62 4.26
C VAL A 231 12.20 -0.91 3.64
N ASN A 232 13.01 0.12 3.41
CA ASN A 232 14.37 -0.05 2.88
C ASN A 232 15.29 -0.78 3.86
N PHE A 233 15.10 -0.61 5.16
CA PHE A 233 15.83 -1.35 6.19
C PHE A 233 15.60 -2.85 6.04
N TRP A 234 14.34 -3.29 5.94
CA TRP A 234 14.02 -4.71 5.72
C TRP A 234 14.55 -5.24 4.38
N LYS A 235 14.45 -4.47 3.30
CA LYS A 235 15.04 -4.84 2.00
C LYS A 235 16.57 -4.90 2.05
N GLY A 236 17.21 -4.00 2.79
CA GLY A 236 18.65 -3.99 3.03
C GLY A 236 19.15 -5.22 3.80
N ARG A 237 18.26 -5.85 4.58
CA ARG A 237 18.51 -7.15 5.22
C ARG A 237 18.30 -8.35 4.28
N GLY A 238 17.85 -8.12 3.05
CA GLY A 238 17.65 -9.14 2.02
C GLY A 238 16.19 -9.54 1.77
N LEU A 239 15.20 -8.85 2.36
CA LEU A 239 13.78 -9.10 2.05
C LEU A 239 13.50 -8.70 0.59
N PRO A 240 12.96 -9.59 -0.27
CA PRO A 240 12.60 -9.22 -1.63
C PRO A 240 11.55 -8.11 -1.67
N ALA A 241 11.66 -7.17 -2.61
CA ALA A 241 10.73 -6.05 -2.72
C ALA A 241 9.26 -6.51 -2.82
N SER A 242 8.98 -7.59 -3.55
CA SER A 242 7.64 -8.18 -3.69
C SER A 242 7.04 -8.73 -2.38
N LYS A 243 7.89 -8.96 -1.36
CA LYS A 243 7.53 -9.44 -0.02
C LYS A 243 7.55 -8.33 1.04
N ALA A 244 7.93 -7.10 0.69
CA ALA A 244 7.94 -5.98 1.62
C ALA A 244 6.65 -5.16 1.46
N ILE A 245 5.76 -5.17 2.46
CA ILE A 245 4.50 -4.42 2.42
C ILE A 245 4.60 -3.20 3.35
N LEU A 246 4.32 -2.01 2.82
CA LEU A 246 4.41 -0.76 3.57
C LEU A 246 3.14 -0.54 4.41
N GLY A 247 3.27 -0.61 5.74
CA GLY A 247 2.22 -0.26 6.69
C GLY A 247 1.99 1.24 6.80
N VAL A 248 0.72 1.66 6.89
CA VAL A 248 0.31 3.05 7.12
C VAL A 248 -0.75 3.15 8.21
N PRO A 249 -0.69 4.19 9.07
CA PRO A 249 -1.67 4.39 10.14
C PRO A 249 -2.89 5.16 9.61
N PHE A 250 -4.08 4.73 10.01
CA PHE A 250 -5.33 5.47 9.83
C PHE A 250 -5.76 6.18 11.13
N TYR A 251 -4.78 6.57 11.94
CA TYR A 251 -4.97 7.29 13.20
C TYR A 251 -3.81 8.27 13.43
N SER A 252 -3.95 9.12 14.46
CA SER A 252 -2.92 10.08 14.87
C SER A 252 -2.11 9.64 16.08
N ARG A 253 -0.97 10.31 16.27
CA ARG A 253 -0.29 10.42 17.56
C ARG A 253 -0.17 11.90 17.96
N PRO A 254 -0.14 12.20 19.26
CA PRO A 254 -0.15 11.26 20.38
C PRO A 254 -1.55 10.83 20.86
N GLY A 255 -2.62 11.47 20.41
CA GLY A 255 -3.97 11.28 20.95
C GLY A 255 -4.75 10.09 20.41
N TYR A 256 -4.22 9.34 19.44
CA TYR A 256 -4.88 8.17 18.84
C TYR A 256 -6.27 8.49 18.25
N LEU A 257 -6.45 9.70 17.72
CA LEU A 257 -7.68 10.04 17.01
C LEU A 257 -7.70 9.29 15.70
N THR A 258 -8.84 8.67 15.37
CA THR A 258 -9.00 8.01 14.07
C THR A 258 -8.96 9.07 12.97
N TYR A 259 -8.51 8.67 11.77
CA TYR A 259 -8.56 9.53 10.61
C TYR A 259 -9.98 10.03 10.33
N SER A 260 -11.00 9.17 10.51
CA SER A 260 -12.40 9.55 10.40
C SER A 260 -12.85 10.60 11.41
N GLN A 261 -12.38 10.55 12.66
CA GLN A 261 -12.62 11.58 13.66
C GLN A 261 -11.98 12.91 13.26
N LEU A 262 -10.73 12.86 12.79
CA LEU A 262 -10.01 14.06 12.33
C LEU A 262 -10.71 14.74 11.16
N VAL A 263 -11.15 13.96 10.16
CA VAL A 263 -11.91 14.50 9.01
C VAL A 263 -13.27 15.03 9.43
N ALA A 264 -13.93 14.41 10.42
CA ALA A 264 -15.19 14.90 10.96
C ALA A 264 -15.05 16.23 11.70
N ILE A 265 -13.90 16.48 12.35
CA ILE A 265 -13.60 17.76 13.02
C ILE A 265 -13.42 18.89 12.00
N ASP A 266 -12.66 18.65 10.94
CA ASP A 266 -12.49 19.58 9.82
C ASP A 266 -12.24 18.78 8.53
N PRO A 267 -13.11 18.83 7.52
CA PRO A 267 -12.91 18.11 6.26
C PRO A 267 -11.58 18.39 5.57
N ALA A 268 -10.95 19.54 5.80
CA ALA A 268 -9.63 19.86 5.26
C ALA A 268 -8.52 18.98 5.87
N ASN A 269 -8.74 18.38 7.05
CA ASN A 269 -7.84 17.39 7.65
C ASN A 269 -7.64 16.17 6.75
N ALA A 270 -8.56 15.89 5.83
CA ALA A 270 -8.36 14.82 4.85
C ALA A 270 -7.07 14.98 4.03
N ASN A 271 -6.57 16.22 3.89
CA ASN A 271 -5.38 16.58 3.11
C ASN A 271 -4.22 17.13 3.95
N ARG A 272 -4.24 16.95 5.27
CA ARG A 272 -3.16 17.38 6.18
C ARG A 272 -2.47 16.16 6.80
N ASP A 273 -1.25 16.34 7.29
CA ASP A 273 -0.52 15.32 8.06
C ASP A 273 -0.44 15.65 9.56
N CYS A 274 -0.80 16.87 9.96
CA CYS A 274 -1.00 17.22 11.36
C CYS A 274 -2.13 18.25 11.49
N THR A 275 -2.81 18.25 12.62
CA THR A 275 -3.78 19.28 13.01
C THR A 275 -3.75 19.48 14.53
N THR A 276 -4.23 20.62 15.02
CA THR A 276 -4.33 20.85 16.46
C THR A 276 -5.75 20.53 16.93
N VAL A 277 -5.90 19.57 17.85
CA VAL A 277 -7.16 19.23 18.51
C VAL A 277 -7.00 19.48 20.00
N ASN A 278 -7.85 20.35 20.56
CA ASN A 278 -7.83 20.70 22.00
C ASN A 278 -6.44 21.14 22.53
N GLY A 279 -5.67 21.86 21.70
CA GLY A 279 -4.32 22.32 22.07
C GLY A 279 -3.20 21.31 21.86
N THR A 280 -3.51 20.06 21.51
CA THR A 280 -2.54 19.01 21.18
C THR A 280 -2.34 18.92 19.67
N GLN A 281 -1.10 18.86 19.21
CA GLN A 281 -0.80 18.59 17.80
C GLN A 281 -0.91 17.08 17.53
N GLU A 282 -1.92 16.72 16.75
CA GLU A 282 -2.21 15.36 16.31
C GLU A 282 -1.65 15.16 14.90
N CYS A 283 -0.66 14.28 14.77
CA CYS A 283 -0.01 13.96 13.50
C CYS A 283 -0.37 12.55 13.01
N TYR A 284 -0.72 12.46 11.74
CA TYR A 284 -1.28 11.30 11.02
C TYR A 284 -0.84 11.40 9.55
N ASN A 285 -1.43 10.61 8.64
CA ASN A 285 -1.18 10.75 7.20
C ASN A 285 -2.47 11.07 6.45
N GLY A 286 -2.52 12.23 5.81
CA GLY A 286 -3.61 12.60 4.91
C GLY A 286 -3.48 11.94 3.54
N ILE A 287 -4.48 12.18 2.69
CA ILE A 287 -4.55 11.64 1.32
C ILE A 287 -3.27 11.91 0.53
N PRO A 288 -2.67 13.12 0.50
CA PRO A 288 -1.45 13.37 -0.26
C PRO A 288 -0.29 12.45 0.13
N THR A 289 -0.09 12.23 1.44
CA THR A 289 1.00 11.39 1.96
C THR A 289 0.73 9.91 1.73
N ILE A 290 -0.51 9.46 1.90
CA ILE A 290 -0.90 8.08 1.56
C ILE A 290 -0.71 7.80 0.07
N LYS A 291 -1.10 8.72 -0.83
CA LYS A 291 -0.85 8.59 -2.26
C LYS A 291 0.65 8.52 -2.56
N ALA A 292 1.45 9.41 -1.98
CA ALA A 292 2.90 9.41 -2.19
C ALA A 292 3.57 8.11 -1.70
N LYS A 293 3.20 7.61 -0.52
CA LYS A 293 3.69 6.32 0.00
C LYS A 293 3.30 5.16 -0.92
N THR A 294 2.06 5.15 -1.40
CA THR A 294 1.55 4.14 -2.33
C THR A 294 2.32 4.16 -3.66
N GLN A 295 2.53 5.35 -4.21
CA GLN A 295 3.31 5.57 -5.42
C GLN A 295 4.75 5.05 -5.30
N TRP A 296 5.41 5.33 -4.16
CA TRP A 296 6.73 4.78 -3.89
C TRP A 296 6.70 3.25 -3.79
N ALA A 297 5.72 2.71 -3.07
CA ALA A 297 5.56 1.28 -2.87
C ALA A 297 5.34 0.55 -4.22
N MET A 298 4.55 1.10 -5.14
CA MET A 298 4.33 0.51 -6.47
C MET A 298 5.61 0.23 -7.25
N ALA A 299 6.68 0.99 -6.98
CA ALA A 299 7.96 0.82 -7.64
C ALA A 299 9.03 0.11 -6.81
N ASN A 300 8.82 0.00 -5.49
CA ASN A 300 9.89 -0.38 -4.56
C ASN A 300 9.48 -1.45 -3.54
N ALA A 301 8.22 -1.88 -3.54
CA ALA A 301 7.62 -2.74 -2.53
C ALA A 301 6.50 -3.60 -3.15
N GLY A 302 5.95 -4.52 -2.37
CA GLY A 302 4.95 -5.50 -2.82
C GLY A 302 3.51 -5.05 -2.61
N GLY A 303 3.28 -3.96 -1.89
CA GLY A 303 1.94 -3.51 -1.53
C GLY A 303 1.90 -2.46 -0.43
N MET A 304 0.68 -2.10 -0.07
CA MET A 304 0.30 -1.29 1.09
C MET A 304 -0.47 -2.12 2.09
N MET A 305 -0.26 -1.85 3.38
CA MET A 305 -1.03 -2.37 4.50
C MET A 305 -1.56 -1.21 5.34
N ASN A 306 -2.81 -1.26 5.81
CA ASN A 306 -3.36 -0.24 6.72
C ASN A 306 -3.73 -0.80 8.09
N TRP A 307 -3.43 -0.01 9.11
CA TRP A 307 -3.91 -0.16 10.48
C TRP A 307 -4.75 1.07 10.88
N GLU A 308 -6.09 0.99 10.98
CA GLU A 308 -6.93 -0.13 10.55
C GLU A 308 -8.24 0.34 9.87
N LEU A 309 -8.93 -0.59 9.18
CA LEU A 309 -10.00 -0.29 8.22
C LEU A 309 -11.18 0.52 8.79
N SER A 310 -11.50 0.35 10.07
CA SER A 310 -12.62 1.04 10.73
C SER A 310 -12.33 2.51 11.05
N GLN A 311 -11.06 2.91 10.97
CA GLN A 311 -10.60 4.28 11.24
C GLN A 311 -10.63 5.16 9.99
N ASP A 312 -10.81 4.57 8.81
CA ASP A 312 -10.93 5.31 7.55
C ASP A 312 -12.29 6.01 7.43
N THR A 313 -12.35 6.98 6.52
CA THR A 313 -13.62 7.50 5.99
C THR A 313 -14.07 6.68 4.77
N THR A 314 -15.17 7.09 4.12
CA THR A 314 -15.61 6.54 2.83
C THR A 314 -15.64 7.64 1.76
N GLY A 315 -15.87 7.28 0.50
CA GLY A 315 -15.98 8.25 -0.58
C GLY A 315 -14.68 8.98 -0.88
N SER A 316 -14.76 10.28 -1.19
CA SER A 316 -13.63 11.08 -1.69
C SER A 316 -12.53 11.34 -0.66
N THR A 317 -12.81 11.14 0.64
CA THR A 317 -11.81 11.34 1.69
C THR A 317 -11.14 10.04 2.13
N SER A 318 -11.54 8.88 1.62
CA SER A 318 -11.03 7.59 2.09
C SER A 318 -9.56 7.37 1.73
N LEU A 319 -8.77 6.93 2.70
CA LEU A 319 -7.38 6.53 2.52
C LEU A 319 -7.25 5.20 1.79
N VAL A 320 -8.16 4.24 1.98
CA VAL A 320 -8.23 3.02 1.14
C VAL A 320 -8.49 3.39 -0.32
N SER A 321 -9.36 4.37 -0.57
CA SER A 321 -9.59 4.90 -1.92
C SER A 321 -8.34 5.57 -2.47
N ALA A 322 -7.65 6.37 -1.67
CA ALA A 322 -6.39 6.99 -2.06
C ALA A 322 -5.33 5.96 -2.48
N ILE A 323 -5.20 4.83 -1.77
CA ILE A 323 -4.32 3.72 -2.16
C ILE A 323 -4.78 3.12 -3.49
N TYR A 324 -6.05 2.72 -3.59
CA TYR A 324 -6.60 2.06 -4.78
C TYR A 324 -6.50 2.92 -6.04
N ASP A 325 -6.95 4.17 -5.97
CA ASP A 325 -6.96 5.10 -7.10
C ASP A 325 -5.54 5.39 -7.61
N THR A 326 -4.58 5.46 -6.68
CA THR A 326 -3.16 5.61 -7.03
C THR A 326 -2.63 4.41 -7.81
N VAL A 327 -3.00 3.20 -7.40
CA VAL A 327 -2.56 1.96 -8.02
C VAL A 327 -3.23 1.75 -9.39
N MET A 328 -4.53 2.04 -9.51
CA MET A 328 -5.31 1.85 -10.74
C MET A 328 -5.11 2.97 -11.77
N GLY A 329 -4.70 4.16 -11.34
CA GLY A 329 -4.51 5.35 -12.18
C GLY A 329 -3.30 5.32 -13.13
N GLY A 330 -2.55 4.22 -13.21
CA GLY A 330 -1.59 3.97 -14.29
C GLY A 330 -0.44 4.98 -14.42
N SER A 331 0.45 5.06 -13.43
CA SER A 331 1.83 5.54 -13.63
C SER A 331 2.79 4.97 -12.58
N THR A 332 3.77 4.16 -13.02
CA THR A 332 4.99 3.86 -12.26
C THR A 332 5.90 5.10 -12.15
N PRO A 333 6.88 5.11 -11.23
CA PRO A 333 6.95 5.83 -9.94
C PRO A 333 7.19 7.36 -10.01
N PRO A 334 6.80 8.13 -8.98
CA PRO A 334 7.61 9.19 -8.41
C PRO A 334 8.50 8.63 -7.29
N SER A 335 9.82 8.72 -7.46
CA SER A 335 10.77 8.56 -6.36
C SER A 335 10.84 9.85 -5.53
N SER A 336 10.28 9.79 -4.30
CA SER A 336 10.57 10.66 -3.13
C SER A 336 9.77 12.00 -2.97
N PRO A 337 9.70 12.59 -1.74
CA PRO A 337 8.52 12.92 -0.90
C PRO A 337 7.76 14.21 -1.27
N PRO A 338 6.47 14.38 -0.89
CA PRO A 338 5.87 15.69 -0.62
C PRO A 338 6.06 16.08 0.87
N PRO A 339 5.98 17.38 1.23
CA PRO A 339 5.03 18.33 0.66
C PRO A 339 5.63 19.63 0.12
N GLY A 340 5.16 19.97 -1.09
CA GLY A 340 4.99 21.37 -1.50
C GLY A 340 5.42 21.71 -2.92
N GLY A 341 5.48 20.74 -3.83
CA GLY A 341 5.74 21.05 -5.23
C GLY A 341 4.60 20.76 -6.18
N ARG A 342 4.35 21.71 -7.08
CA ARG A 342 3.51 21.50 -8.27
C ARG A 342 4.27 20.62 -9.26
N THR A 343 3.63 19.56 -9.75
CA THR A 343 4.22 18.60 -10.69
C THR A 343 3.51 18.65 -12.02
N GLY A 344 4.28 18.70 -13.10
CA GLY A 344 3.78 18.76 -14.47
C GLY A 344 4.82 19.35 -15.41
N ARG A 345 4.38 19.85 -16.56
CA ARG A 345 5.29 20.39 -17.57
C ARG A 345 5.78 21.77 -17.19
N ILE A 346 7.06 22.04 -17.43
CA ILE A 346 7.58 23.40 -17.51
C ILE A 346 7.68 23.74 -18.99
N THR A 347 6.96 24.78 -19.42
CA THR A 347 6.98 25.23 -20.83
C THR A 347 7.66 26.57 -20.95
N GLY A 348 8.46 26.74 -22.00
CA GLY A 348 9.18 27.98 -22.29
C GLY A 348 8.99 28.43 -23.74
N LEU A 349 10.06 28.97 -24.31
CA LEU A 349 10.09 29.52 -25.66
C LEU A 349 9.47 28.57 -26.71
N GLY A 350 8.57 29.10 -27.54
CA GLY A 350 7.89 28.33 -28.59
C GLY A 350 6.89 27.28 -28.07
N GLY A 351 6.47 27.37 -26.80
CA GLY A 351 5.59 26.39 -26.16
C GLY A 351 6.25 25.03 -25.93
N LYS A 352 7.59 24.97 -26.03
CA LYS A 352 8.38 23.75 -25.86
C LYS A 352 8.53 23.41 -24.39
N CYS A 353 8.69 22.12 -24.13
CA CYS A 353 8.86 21.60 -22.78
C CYS A 353 10.33 21.59 -22.41
N VAL A 354 10.62 21.89 -21.14
CA VAL A 354 11.90 21.54 -20.52
C VAL A 354 11.99 20.02 -20.45
N ASP A 355 13.04 19.46 -21.03
CA ASP A 355 13.15 18.04 -21.37
C ASP A 355 14.51 17.48 -20.94
N ILE A 356 14.54 16.26 -20.43
CA ILE A 356 15.77 15.51 -20.17
C ILE A 356 16.14 14.72 -21.43
N ALA A 357 17.30 15.01 -22.00
CA ALA A 357 17.73 14.42 -23.26
C ALA A 357 17.70 12.88 -23.22
N ALA A 358 17.01 12.29 -24.19
CA ALA A 358 16.81 10.85 -24.34
C ALA A 358 16.17 10.16 -23.12
N ALA A 359 15.50 10.90 -22.22
CA ALA A 359 14.95 10.38 -20.96
C ALA A 359 15.97 9.64 -20.07
N SER A 360 17.27 9.93 -20.26
CA SER A 360 18.33 9.31 -19.47
C SER A 360 18.34 9.86 -18.05
N SER A 361 18.31 8.98 -17.05
CA SER A 361 18.43 9.34 -15.63
C SER A 361 19.88 9.36 -15.13
N ALA A 362 20.88 9.29 -16.01
CA ALA A 362 22.30 9.36 -15.61
C ALA A 362 22.68 10.79 -15.17
N ASN A 363 23.53 10.91 -14.15
CA ASN A 363 24.08 12.21 -13.74
C ASN A 363 24.83 12.87 -14.90
N GLY A 364 24.64 14.17 -15.07
CA GLY A 364 25.21 14.93 -16.18
C GLY A 364 24.36 14.90 -17.46
N THR A 365 23.22 14.19 -17.47
CA THR A 365 22.33 14.22 -18.64
C THR A 365 21.85 15.65 -18.91
N ALA A 366 21.88 16.03 -20.18
CA ALA A 366 21.51 17.35 -20.66
C ALA A 366 20.02 17.67 -20.45
N VAL A 367 19.74 18.89 -19.99
CA VAL A 367 18.39 19.49 -20.01
C VAL A 367 18.20 20.43 -21.20
N GLN A 368 17.20 20.18 -22.02
CA GLN A 368 16.98 20.85 -23.31
C GLN A 368 15.54 21.35 -23.46
N LEU A 369 15.28 22.13 -24.50
CA LEU A 369 13.93 22.29 -25.03
C LEU A 369 13.62 21.17 -26.00
N TYR A 370 12.41 20.64 -25.91
CA TYR A 370 11.91 19.65 -26.86
C TYR A 370 10.41 19.81 -27.07
N THR A 371 9.91 19.31 -28.20
CA THR A 371 8.47 19.21 -28.46
C THR A 371 7.80 18.46 -27.31
N CYS A 372 6.75 19.05 -26.74
CA CYS A 372 6.03 18.42 -25.65
C CYS A 372 5.42 17.08 -26.13
N ASN A 373 5.91 15.99 -25.59
CA ASN A 373 5.58 14.61 -25.98
C ASN A 373 4.95 13.80 -24.83
N GLY A 374 4.85 14.39 -23.63
CA GLY A 374 4.19 13.78 -22.49
C GLY A 374 4.96 12.65 -21.80
N THR A 375 6.22 12.45 -22.16
CA THR A 375 7.09 11.50 -21.47
C THR A 375 7.53 12.03 -20.10
N ASN A 376 7.99 11.14 -19.23
CA ASN A 376 8.50 11.49 -17.90
C ASN A 376 9.75 12.39 -17.95
N ALA A 377 10.44 12.47 -19.09
CA ALA A 377 11.55 13.41 -19.30
C ALA A 377 11.10 14.89 -19.27
N GLN A 378 9.80 15.15 -19.40
CA GLN A 378 9.19 16.49 -19.44
C GLN A 378 8.29 16.78 -18.24
N THR A 379 8.22 15.85 -17.29
CA THR A 379 7.43 15.98 -16.07
C THR A 379 8.34 16.38 -14.93
N TRP A 380 8.22 17.63 -14.51
CA TRP A 380 9.04 18.23 -13.46
C TRP A 380 8.21 18.52 -12.22
N THR A 381 8.79 18.32 -11.05
CA THR A 381 8.27 18.72 -9.74
C THR A 381 9.02 19.96 -9.29
N VAL A 382 8.32 21.08 -9.13
CA VAL A 382 8.89 22.31 -8.57
C VAL A 382 8.71 22.27 -7.06
N GLY A 383 9.70 21.83 -6.31
CA GLY A 383 9.61 21.65 -4.85
C GLY A 383 9.49 22.97 -4.07
N THR A 384 8.85 22.90 -2.90
CA THR A 384 8.84 23.96 -1.87
C THR A 384 10.21 24.25 -1.30
N ASP A 385 11.13 23.30 -1.41
CA ASP A 385 12.50 23.38 -0.94
C ASP A 385 13.44 24.08 -1.93
N GLY A 386 12.89 24.73 -2.95
CA GLY A 386 13.63 25.45 -3.99
C GLY A 386 14.25 24.56 -5.06
N THR A 387 14.11 23.24 -4.99
CA THR A 387 14.62 22.34 -6.04
C THR A 387 13.59 22.16 -7.16
N ILE A 388 14.06 21.89 -8.37
CA ILE A 388 13.21 21.46 -9.51
C ILE A 388 13.68 20.07 -9.90
N ARG A 389 12.78 19.08 -9.94
CA ARG A 389 13.15 17.66 -9.98
C ARG A 389 12.46 16.91 -11.11
N ALA A 390 13.18 16.01 -11.77
CA ALA A 390 12.61 15.06 -12.73
C ALA A 390 13.47 13.79 -12.78
N LEU A 391 12.85 12.64 -13.06
CA LEU A 391 13.52 11.32 -13.09
C LEU A 391 14.37 11.00 -11.84
N GLY A 392 13.94 11.48 -10.65
CA GLY A 392 14.65 11.30 -9.39
C GLY A 392 15.91 12.15 -9.22
N LYS A 393 16.12 13.14 -10.10
CA LYS A 393 17.29 14.04 -10.13
C LYS A 393 16.85 15.50 -10.03
N CYS A 394 17.79 16.37 -9.69
CA CYS A 394 17.59 17.82 -9.54
C CYS A 394 18.11 18.58 -10.77
N LEU A 395 17.42 19.66 -11.13
CA LEU A 395 17.84 20.65 -12.13
C LEU A 395 19.09 21.36 -11.59
N ASP A 396 20.22 21.12 -12.25
CA ASP A 396 21.55 21.36 -11.70
C ASP A 396 22.35 22.27 -12.63
N VAL A 397 22.92 23.34 -12.07
CA VAL A 397 23.91 24.16 -12.77
C VAL A 397 25.23 23.39 -12.78
N THR A 398 25.70 22.99 -13.97
CA THR A 398 26.86 22.11 -14.12
C THR A 398 28.08 22.65 -13.37
N GLY A 399 28.58 21.87 -12.41
CA GLY A 399 29.75 22.19 -11.58
C GLY A 399 29.58 23.42 -10.69
N GLY A 400 28.37 23.96 -10.55
CA GLY A 400 28.12 25.21 -9.81
C GLY A 400 28.80 26.44 -10.41
N VAL A 401 29.22 26.37 -11.68
CA VAL A 401 30.01 27.44 -12.30
C VAL A 401 29.13 28.67 -12.55
N ASN A 402 29.43 29.78 -11.87
CA ASN A 402 28.73 31.05 -12.01
C ASN A 402 29.26 31.88 -13.21
N ALA A 403 29.03 31.39 -14.43
CA ALA A 403 29.36 32.07 -15.66
C ALA A 403 28.15 32.07 -16.61
N ASP A 404 27.99 33.13 -17.40
CA ASP A 404 27.00 33.13 -18.48
C ASP A 404 27.33 32.01 -19.47
N GLY A 405 26.32 31.19 -19.78
CA GLY A 405 26.47 30.06 -20.67
C GLY A 405 26.76 28.73 -19.99
N THR A 406 26.95 28.68 -18.65
CA THR A 406 27.05 27.41 -17.92
C THR A 406 25.80 26.59 -18.17
N LYS A 407 25.97 25.36 -18.65
CA LYS A 407 24.86 24.50 -19.05
C LYS A 407 24.13 23.92 -17.84
N ILE A 408 22.86 23.57 -18.08
CA ILE A 408 22.04 22.85 -17.12
C ILE A 408 22.08 21.35 -17.42
N GLN A 409 22.18 20.58 -16.35
CA GLN A 409 22.13 19.13 -16.36
C GLN A 409 21.14 18.63 -15.31
N ILE A 410 20.93 17.33 -15.25
CA ILE A 410 20.38 16.68 -14.07
C ILE A 410 21.50 16.06 -13.24
N TRP A 411 21.34 16.10 -11.92
CA TRP A 411 22.25 15.45 -10.98
C TRP A 411 21.50 14.90 -9.78
N ASP A 412 22.11 13.99 -9.02
CA ASP A 412 21.55 13.55 -7.74
C ASP A 412 21.23 14.74 -6.84
N CYS A 413 20.01 14.74 -6.30
CA CYS A 413 19.57 15.78 -5.39
C CYS A 413 20.39 15.72 -4.10
N THR A 414 21.11 16.79 -3.81
CA THR A 414 21.92 16.92 -2.59
C THR A 414 21.33 17.98 -1.69
N ALA A 415 21.06 17.63 -0.44
CA ALA A 415 20.47 18.57 0.53
C ALA A 415 21.31 19.84 0.64
N ASN A 416 20.66 21.00 0.65
CA ASN A 416 21.28 22.33 0.75
C ASN A 416 22.29 22.67 -0.35
N ASN A 417 22.25 21.99 -1.50
CA ASN A 417 23.18 22.27 -2.58
C ASN A 417 22.76 23.48 -3.42
N ALA A 418 23.55 24.55 -3.30
CA ALA A 418 23.35 25.85 -3.93
C ALA A 418 23.10 25.81 -5.45
N ASN A 419 23.79 24.94 -6.17
CA ASN A 419 23.69 24.85 -7.64
C ASN A 419 22.41 24.11 -8.11
N GLN A 420 21.60 23.58 -7.18
CA GLN A 420 20.34 22.87 -7.42
C GLN A 420 19.11 23.66 -6.95
N GLN A 421 19.31 24.89 -6.50
CA GLN A 421 18.27 25.78 -5.96
C GLN A 421 17.77 26.76 -7.01
N TRP A 422 16.46 27.03 -6.99
CA TRP A 422 15.76 27.83 -7.97
C TRP A 422 14.60 28.60 -7.32
N THR A 423 14.48 29.88 -7.66
CA THR A 423 13.38 30.76 -7.25
C THR A 423 12.60 31.19 -8.47
N TYR A 424 11.27 31.05 -8.43
CA TYR A 424 10.39 31.51 -9.50
C TYR A 424 9.76 32.86 -9.16
N ASN A 425 9.84 33.82 -10.07
CA ASN A 425 9.11 35.08 -9.98
C ASN A 425 7.95 35.08 -10.98
N SER A 426 6.72 35.00 -10.49
CA SER A 426 5.51 34.89 -11.33
C SER A 426 5.24 36.13 -12.20
N SER A 427 5.55 37.33 -11.70
CA SER A 427 5.36 38.59 -12.45
C SER A 427 6.29 38.69 -13.67
N THR A 428 7.47 38.11 -13.58
CA THR A 428 8.47 38.12 -14.68
C THR A 428 8.58 36.79 -15.42
N GLN A 429 7.96 35.74 -14.88
CA GLN A 429 8.04 34.34 -15.34
C GLN A 429 9.46 33.77 -15.37
N ARG A 430 10.37 34.28 -14.53
CA ARG A 430 11.77 33.84 -14.52
C ARG A 430 12.04 32.81 -13.42
N LEU A 431 12.87 31.83 -13.76
CA LEU A 431 13.52 30.92 -12.81
C LEU A 431 14.95 31.40 -12.59
N THR A 432 15.30 31.74 -11.35
CA THR A 432 16.62 32.27 -10.98
C THR A 432 17.31 31.30 -10.03
N ASN A 433 18.57 30.97 -10.28
CA ASN A 433 19.38 30.29 -9.28
C ASN A 433 19.91 31.35 -8.27
N PRO A 434 19.57 31.25 -6.97
CA PRO A 434 19.80 32.34 -6.02
C PRO A 434 21.29 32.57 -5.71
N VAL A 435 22.16 31.57 -5.93
CA VAL A 435 23.60 31.70 -5.67
C VAL A 435 24.34 32.37 -6.83
N SER A 436 23.99 32.03 -8.07
CA SER A 436 24.55 32.72 -9.25
C SER A 436 23.90 34.07 -9.52
N GLY A 437 22.65 34.27 -9.08
CA GLY A 437 21.82 35.42 -9.45
C GLY A 437 21.38 35.40 -10.93
N LYS A 438 21.59 34.29 -11.63
CA LYS A 438 21.34 34.14 -13.08
C LYS A 438 20.07 33.34 -13.34
N CYS A 439 19.49 33.57 -14.51
CA CYS A 439 18.20 33.01 -14.91
C CYS A 439 18.37 31.77 -15.79
N LEU A 440 17.45 30.82 -15.67
CA LEU A 440 17.31 29.70 -16.61
C LEU A 440 17.01 30.25 -18.01
N ASP A 441 17.81 29.86 -18.99
CA ASP A 441 17.88 30.46 -20.32
C ASP A 441 17.93 29.36 -21.39
N ALA A 442 17.06 29.47 -22.40
CA ALA A 442 17.18 28.67 -23.61
C ALA A 442 18.22 29.32 -24.54
N THR A 443 19.31 28.58 -24.80
CA THR A 443 20.50 29.11 -25.48
C THR A 443 20.14 29.74 -26.83
N GLY A 444 20.59 30.97 -27.04
CA GLY A 444 20.52 31.64 -28.35
C GLY A 444 19.10 32.00 -28.82
N GLN A 445 18.13 32.10 -27.90
CA GLN A 445 16.71 32.30 -28.23
C GLN A 445 16.17 31.29 -29.25
N SER A 446 16.70 30.07 -29.24
CA SER A 446 16.25 29.00 -30.13
C SER A 446 15.11 28.21 -29.51
N SER A 447 14.04 27.97 -30.28
CA SER A 447 12.95 27.04 -29.94
C SER A 447 13.06 25.69 -30.66
N ALA A 448 14.21 25.40 -31.28
CA ALA A 448 14.46 24.11 -31.92
C ALA A 448 14.59 22.99 -30.89
N ASP A 449 14.13 21.79 -31.25
CA ASP A 449 14.29 20.60 -30.42
C ASP A 449 15.78 20.29 -30.20
N GLY A 450 16.16 20.04 -28.95
CA GLY A 450 17.55 19.85 -28.55
C GLY A 450 18.27 21.14 -28.13
N THR A 451 17.60 22.30 -28.14
CA THR A 451 18.22 23.54 -27.65
C THR A 451 18.58 23.39 -26.17
N ARG A 452 19.89 23.47 -25.85
CA ARG A 452 20.37 23.31 -24.47
C ARG A 452 19.93 24.45 -23.57
N LEU A 453 19.55 24.13 -22.34
CA LEU A 453 19.36 25.14 -21.30
C LEU A 453 20.69 25.49 -20.63
N GLN A 454 20.79 26.73 -20.19
CA GLN A 454 21.94 27.32 -19.50
C GLN A 454 21.46 28.30 -18.43
N ILE A 455 22.39 28.78 -17.59
CA ILE A 455 22.17 30.03 -16.87
C ILE A 455 22.72 31.22 -17.67
N TRP A 456 22.04 32.35 -17.58
CA TRP A 456 22.48 33.61 -18.19
C TRP A 456 22.02 34.80 -17.35
N SER A 457 22.72 35.92 -17.49
CA SER A 457 22.33 37.20 -16.90
C SER A 457 20.85 37.52 -17.19
N CYS A 458 20.08 37.73 -16.13
CA CYS A 458 18.63 37.88 -16.21
C CYS A 458 18.23 39.07 -17.10
N ASN A 459 17.37 38.86 -18.09
CA ASN A 459 16.91 39.87 -19.04
C ASN A 459 15.43 39.63 -19.42
N THR A 460 14.83 40.49 -20.23
CA THR A 460 13.39 40.47 -20.57
C THR A 460 13.02 39.61 -21.77
N GLN A 461 13.99 38.92 -22.38
CA GLN A 461 13.78 38.12 -23.58
C GLN A 461 12.91 36.89 -23.29
N ALA A 462 12.20 36.41 -24.33
CA ALA A 462 11.24 35.31 -24.19
C ALA A 462 11.90 33.97 -23.83
N ASN A 463 13.20 33.80 -24.11
CA ASN A 463 13.96 32.58 -23.83
C ASN A 463 14.31 32.39 -22.34
N GLN A 464 13.94 33.34 -21.48
CA GLN A 464 14.04 33.24 -20.01
C GLN A 464 12.68 33.24 -19.30
N LYS A 465 11.58 33.12 -20.06
CA LYS A 465 10.22 33.07 -19.52
C LYS A 465 9.71 31.63 -19.51
N TRP A 466 9.25 31.21 -18.34
CA TRP A 466 8.85 29.84 -18.04
C TRP A 466 7.48 29.83 -17.38
N ILE A 467 6.60 28.95 -17.84
CA ILE A 467 5.36 28.60 -17.16
C ILE A 467 5.65 27.27 -16.47
N LEU A 468 5.56 27.25 -15.13
CA LEU A 468 5.66 25.99 -14.38
C LEU A 468 4.25 25.44 -14.11
N PRO A 469 4.13 24.16 -13.70
CA PRO A 469 2.86 23.43 -13.68
C PRO A 469 1.86 23.83 -12.61
#